data_AF-A0A428P1B3-F1
#
_entry.id   AF-A0A428P1B3-F1
#
_cell.length_a   1.000
_cell.length_b   1.000
_cell.length_c   1.000
_cell.angle_alpha   90.00
_cell.angle_beta   90.00
_cell.angle_gamma   90.00
#
_symmetry.space_group_name_H-M   'P 1'
#
loop_
_entity.id
_entity.type
_entity.pdbx_description
1 polymer ?
#
loop_
_entity_poly.entity_id
_entity_poly.type
_entity_poly.pdbx_seq_one_letter_code
_entity_poly.pdbx_strand_id
1 'polypeptide(L)'
;METSSTGRKRTSVRRANVTACQRCKSRKQSYIKSLEDRVAQLELALRSHGVETESVSDVQTPQEPGTVVEAPSEQHQAGGLTLLNLLIPDPSHIQDGTAAGYHGLLENIAVPTAVKFPPKPTALQLAATYFEHSNFFSPILDEGRFRATVKGLYDTESGPSQGTFNERFQLLMVLAIAIRLLNRTDAAVPTTGSDSFFASAIHVFTERPHAIWKGDLEHLQNLLLIVQYTIFASNLSAAWHFIGLATRLAIDLDLLNETQRGLPHGDETPIIQAQTNKRRRVFWSTYILETNLCVVLNRPRSIPDEAIFTPLPSTSGPEASTPLANHCIILRQAEYEIFHTLNYKPRIHGPLFDFHQWKIGMRDRLVEWHQTVPPLDATSKLAPQNFFDGALYMTLVYLFSPSPHFPNLPEAELRDLAQYASRSVELYRAGFKEGQLRFYWRTIPNLFRSGAALVHCIKTLRLQGAVFDTNDLEKRVTMCSTVLWGMAERYPPGASYRDRFDELAGSMSEVSSPTNGLTSGISHELLLAHDVIAPLDLDDTATLWTTTPPNLDPWIFDQS
;
A
#
# COMPACT_ATOMS: atom_id res chain seq x y z
N MET A 1 -42.91 -26.55 54.13
CA MET A 1 -41.51 -26.98 54.32
C MET A 1 -40.81 -26.91 52.97
N GLU A 2 -40.05 -25.86 52.67
CA GLU A 2 -38.98 -25.85 51.66
C GLU A 2 -38.33 -24.45 51.59
N THR A 3 -37.52 -24.11 52.60
CA THR A 3 -36.63 -22.94 52.56
C THR A 3 -35.34 -23.19 53.36
N SER A 4 -34.50 -24.14 52.92
CA SER A 4 -33.16 -24.31 53.50
C SER A 4 -32.04 -24.68 52.51
N SER A 5 -32.31 -24.74 51.21
CA SER A 5 -31.35 -25.23 50.19
C SER A 5 -30.47 -24.13 49.54
N THR A 6 -30.89 -22.87 49.57
CA THR A 6 -30.21 -21.77 48.84
C THR A 6 -29.01 -21.14 49.60
N GLY A 7 -29.00 -21.20 50.94
CA GLY A 7 -27.89 -20.64 51.75
C GLY A 7 -26.60 -21.47 51.72
N ARG A 8 -26.72 -22.80 51.62
CA ARG A 8 -25.57 -23.74 51.66
C ARG A 8 -24.79 -23.78 50.35
N LYS A 9 -25.46 -23.57 49.21
CA LYS A 9 -24.80 -23.51 47.88
C LYS A 9 -23.98 -22.22 47.70
N ARG A 10 -24.46 -21.06 48.18
CA ARG A 10 -23.72 -19.79 48.09
C ARG A 10 -22.45 -19.75 48.94
N THR A 11 -22.46 -20.36 50.12
CA THR A 11 -21.26 -20.48 50.99
C THR A 11 -20.24 -21.48 50.43
N SER A 12 -20.69 -22.56 49.81
CA SER A 12 -19.83 -23.53 49.11
C SER A 12 -19.08 -22.91 47.92
N VAL A 13 -19.77 -22.13 47.08
CA VAL A 13 -19.15 -21.47 45.91
C VAL A 13 -18.17 -20.37 46.33
N ARG A 14 -18.47 -19.59 47.38
CA ARG A 14 -17.51 -18.62 47.94
C ARG A 14 -16.25 -19.29 48.50
N ARG A 15 -16.37 -20.41 49.23
CA ARG A 15 -15.20 -21.16 49.70
C ARG A 15 -14.37 -21.71 48.53
N ALA A 16 -15.00 -22.32 47.53
CA ALA A 16 -14.30 -22.85 46.36
C ALA A 16 -13.53 -21.78 45.58
N ASN A 17 -14.11 -20.57 45.41
CA ASN A 17 -13.44 -19.46 44.72
C ASN A 17 -12.26 -18.88 45.52
N VAL A 18 -12.36 -18.85 46.85
CA VAL A 18 -11.23 -18.44 47.72
C VAL A 18 -10.09 -19.46 47.65
N THR A 19 -10.40 -20.76 47.67
CA THR A 19 -9.38 -21.82 47.56
C THR A 19 -8.73 -21.86 46.18
N ALA A 20 -9.50 -21.60 45.11
CA ALA A 20 -8.96 -21.47 43.75
C ALA A 20 -8.05 -20.24 43.59
N CYS A 21 -8.43 -19.10 44.18
CA CYS A 21 -7.60 -17.89 44.20
C CYS A 21 -6.30 -18.10 45.00
N GLN A 22 -6.35 -18.81 46.12
CA GLN A 22 -5.17 -19.18 46.91
C GLN A 22 -4.24 -20.14 46.16
N ARG A 23 -4.78 -21.15 45.44
CA ARG A 23 -3.97 -22.04 44.58
C ARG A 23 -3.33 -21.32 43.39
N CYS A 24 -4.01 -20.33 42.81
CA CYS A 24 -3.42 -19.48 41.77
C CYS A 24 -2.28 -18.61 42.32
N LYS A 25 -2.44 -18.04 43.52
CA LYS A 25 -1.37 -17.30 44.19
C LYS A 25 -0.17 -18.20 44.52
N SER A 26 -0.39 -19.41 45.03
CA SER A 26 0.71 -20.33 45.35
C SER A 26 1.45 -20.82 44.10
N ARG A 27 0.75 -21.06 42.98
CA ARG A 27 1.38 -21.40 41.69
C ARG A 27 2.21 -20.25 41.13
N LYS A 28 1.73 -19.00 41.23
CA LYS A 28 2.50 -17.81 40.83
C LYS A 28 3.74 -17.65 41.70
N GLN A 29 3.63 -17.83 43.02
CA GLN A 29 4.79 -17.77 43.93
C GLN A 29 5.81 -18.89 43.64
N SER A 30 5.35 -20.12 43.36
CA SER A 30 6.24 -21.22 42.97
C SER A 30 6.93 -20.97 41.63
N TYR A 31 6.26 -20.33 40.68
CA TYR A 31 6.84 -19.99 39.38
C TYR A 31 7.86 -18.85 39.50
N ILE A 32 7.55 -17.81 40.28
CA ILE A 32 8.47 -16.71 40.57
C ILE A 32 9.73 -17.26 41.26
N LYS A 33 9.57 -18.10 42.29
CA LYS A 33 10.71 -18.75 42.95
C LYS A 33 11.54 -19.60 41.98
N SER A 34 10.90 -20.35 41.09
CA SER A 34 11.61 -21.11 40.05
C SER A 34 12.37 -20.24 39.07
N LEU A 35 11.92 -19.01 38.79
CA LEU A 35 12.62 -18.05 37.95
C LEU A 35 13.79 -17.41 38.71
N GLU A 36 13.57 -17.01 39.96
CA GLU A 36 14.62 -16.48 40.86
C GLU A 36 15.77 -17.49 41.03
N ASP A 37 15.45 -18.76 41.27
CA ASP A 37 16.45 -19.84 41.38
C ASP A 37 17.23 -20.03 40.06
N ARG A 38 16.58 -19.87 38.91
CA ARG A 38 17.23 -19.99 37.59
C ARG A 38 18.11 -18.80 37.26
N VAL A 39 17.69 -17.59 37.65
CA VAL A 39 18.49 -16.37 37.53
C VAL A 39 19.73 -16.49 38.41
N ALA A 40 19.59 -16.93 39.68
CA ALA A 40 20.72 -17.15 40.57
C ALA A 40 21.72 -18.20 40.04
N GLN A 41 21.25 -19.27 39.41
CA GLN A 41 22.12 -20.26 38.74
C GLN A 41 22.87 -19.66 37.55
N LEU A 42 22.22 -18.82 36.75
CA LEU A 42 22.82 -18.17 35.60
C LEU A 42 23.85 -17.10 36.03
N GLU A 43 23.55 -16.34 37.09
CA GLU A 43 24.50 -15.38 37.68
C GLU A 43 25.75 -16.09 38.23
N LEU A 44 25.59 -17.24 38.88
CA LEU A 44 26.70 -18.08 39.33
C LEU A 44 27.54 -18.61 38.16
N ALA A 45 26.90 -19.04 37.07
CA ALA A 45 27.58 -19.49 35.86
C ALA A 45 28.29 -18.33 35.13
N LEU A 46 27.73 -17.13 35.13
CA LEU A 46 28.35 -15.95 34.52
C LEU A 46 29.57 -15.47 35.33
N ARG A 47 29.49 -15.53 36.67
CA ARG A 47 30.63 -15.25 37.55
C ARG A 47 31.78 -16.24 37.37
N SER A 48 31.49 -17.52 37.11
CA SER A 48 32.54 -18.50 36.81
C SER A 48 33.23 -18.26 35.45
N HIS A 49 32.66 -17.42 34.59
CA HIS A 49 33.23 -16.99 33.31
C HIS A 49 33.77 -15.54 33.35
N GLY A 50 33.92 -14.95 34.54
CA GLY A 50 34.56 -13.64 34.73
C GLY A 50 33.67 -12.43 34.43
N VAL A 51 32.34 -12.60 34.37
CA VAL A 51 31.37 -11.52 34.15
C VAL A 51 30.76 -11.08 35.48
N GLU A 52 30.96 -9.82 35.88
CA GLU A 52 30.31 -9.23 37.06
C GLU A 52 28.86 -8.86 36.76
N THR A 53 27.92 -9.29 37.62
CA THR A 53 26.49 -8.99 37.51
C THR A 53 26.07 -8.07 38.66
N GLU A 54 25.77 -6.80 38.37
CA GLU A 54 25.22 -5.85 39.35
C GLU A 54 23.74 -6.19 39.66
N SER A 55 23.40 -6.26 40.94
CA SER A 55 22.05 -6.58 41.40
C SER A 55 21.16 -5.32 41.43
N VAL A 56 20.08 -5.30 40.64
CA VAL A 56 19.07 -4.24 40.67
C VAL A 56 18.09 -4.50 41.81
N SER A 57 18.37 -3.93 42.98
CA SER A 57 17.45 -3.92 44.12
C SER A 57 17.30 -2.50 44.64
N ASP A 58 16.50 -1.68 43.95
CA ASP A 58 15.76 -0.57 44.55
C ASP A 58 14.68 -0.07 43.58
N VAL A 59 13.43 -0.50 43.82
CA VAL A 59 12.24 0.15 43.24
C VAL A 59 11.41 0.65 44.40
N GLN A 60 11.60 1.93 44.75
CA GLN A 60 10.69 2.66 45.62
C GLN A 60 9.42 3.05 44.85
N THR A 61 8.30 2.94 45.54
CA THR A 61 6.93 3.29 45.11
C THR A 61 6.75 4.75 44.68
N PRO A 62 5.78 5.08 43.80
CA PRO A 62 5.66 6.41 43.22
C PRO A 62 4.97 7.40 44.16
N GLN A 63 5.58 8.59 44.32
CA GLN A 63 4.95 9.82 44.78
C GLN A 63 4.81 10.81 43.62
N GLU A 64 3.78 11.63 43.72
CA GLU A 64 3.17 12.58 42.76
C GLU A 64 4.08 13.73 42.24
N PRO A 65 3.61 14.53 41.24
CA PRO A 65 4.42 15.04 40.15
C PRO A 65 5.04 16.42 40.44
N GLY A 66 6.29 16.60 39.98
CA GLY A 66 6.91 17.91 39.96
C GLY A 66 8.29 17.92 39.30
N THR A 67 8.45 18.82 38.32
CA THR A 67 9.70 19.31 37.72
C THR A 67 10.53 18.34 36.87
N VAL A 68 10.35 18.48 35.54
CA VAL A 68 11.24 17.97 34.51
C VAL A 68 12.58 18.69 34.60
N VAL A 69 13.64 17.95 34.92
CA VAL A 69 15.04 18.33 34.69
C VAL A 69 15.56 17.35 33.64
N GLU A 70 15.98 17.88 32.49
CA GLU A 70 16.57 17.11 31.40
C GLU A 70 17.86 16.40 31.87
N ALA A 71 17.90 15.08 31.68
CA ALA A 71 19.11 14.28 31.81
C ALA A 71 19.80 14.17 30.43
N PRO A 72 21.15 14.05 30.38
CA PRO A 72 21.91 14.14 29.14
C PRO A 72 21.66 12.92 28.26
N SER A 73 21.39 13.17 26.99
CA SER A 73 21.23 12.17 25.94
C SER A 73 22.50 11.32 25.77
N GLU A 74 22.43 10.04 26.15
CA GLU A 74 23.40 9.03 25.75
C GLU A 74 23.34 8.87 24.23
N GLN A 75 24.40 9.29 23.55
CA GLN A 75 24.64 9.05 22.14
C GLN A 75 24.83 7.55 21.90
N HIS A 76 23.73 6.85 21.66
CA HIS A 76 23.77 5.58 20.94
C HIS A 76 24.26 5.86 19.51
N GLN A 77 25.41 5.32 19.15
CA GLN A 77 25.88 5.24 17.77
C GLN A 77 24.81 4.52 16.93
N ALA A 78 23.96 5.30 16.26
CA ALA A 78 22.91 4.82 15.38
C ALA A 78 23.53 4.32 14.06
N GLY A 79 23.69 3.00 13.95
CA GLY A 79 23.99 2.34 12.67
C GLY A 79 22.85 2.58 11.67
N GLY A 80 23.19 2.74 10.38
CA GLY A 80 22.35 3.20 9.26
C GLY A 80 21.04 2.46 8.94
N LEU A 81 20.58 1.56 9.81
CA LEU A 81 19.28 0.87 9.81
C LEU A 81 18.06 1.81 9.71
N THR A 82 18.21 3.03 10.20
CA THR A 82 17.16 4.02 10.31
C THR A 82 17.15 5.02 9.16
N LEU A 83 18.18 5.09 8.31
CA LEU A 83 18.33 6.24 7.41
C LEU A 83 17.24 6.28 6.33
N LEU A 84 16.96 5.19 5.61
CA LEU A 84 15.91 5.15 4.57
C LEU A 84 14.48 5.30 5.13
N ASN A 85 14.20 4.77 6.33
CA ASN A 85 12.88 4.86 6.96
C ASN A 85 12.67 6.18 7.74
N LEU A 86 13.71 6.80 8.30
CA LEU A 86 13.67 8.17 8.87
C LEU A 86 13.56 9.24 7.79
N LEU A 87 14.05 8.93 6.58
CA LEU A 87 14.02 9.83 5.44
C LEU A 87 12.67 9.86 4.72
N ILE A 88 11.83 8.83 4.86
CA ILE A 88 10.43 8.90 4.43
C ILE A 88 9.71 9.88 5.38
N PRO A 89 9.09 10.97 4.88
CA PRO A 89 8.25 11.84 5.68
C PRO A 89 7.26 11.02 6.49
N ASP A 90 7.24 11.25 7.80
CA ASP A 90 6.27 10.64 8.71
C ASP A 90 4.86 10.81 8.11
N PRO A 91 3.99 9.78 8.09
CA PRO A 91 2.64 9.91 7.54
C PRO A 91 1.86 11.13 8.08
N SER A 92 2.21 11.61 9.27
CA SER A 92 1.72 12.85 9.87
C SER A 92 2.12 14.13 9.10
N HIS A 93 3.25 14.16 8.39
CA HIS A 93 3.68 15.26 7.52
C HIS A 93 3.01 15.27 6.14
N ILE A 94 2.39 14.14 5.73
CA ILE A 94 1.57 14.03 4.51
C ILE A 94 0.11 14.40 4.81
N GLN A 95 -0.25 14.47 6.09
CA GLN A 95 -1.60 14.70 6.57
C GLN A 95 -1.72 16.09 7.18
N ASP A 96 -2.69 16.89 6.75
CA ASP A 96 -3.05 18.11 7.46
C ASP A 96 -3.65 17.71 8.83
N GLY A 97 -2.89 17.93 9.91
CA GLY A 97 -3.26 17.50 11.27
C GLY A 97 -4.56 18.13 11.79
N THR A 98 -5.02 19.22 11.18
CA THR A 98 -6.27 19.92 11.51
C THR A 98 -7.51 19.36 10.79
N ALA A 99 -7.33 18.51 9.77
CA ALA A 99 -8.39 17.92 8.95
C ALA A 99 -8.40 16.37 8.97
N ALA A 100 -7.72 15.76 9.95
CA ALA A 100 -7.36 14.34 9.93
C ALA A 100 -8.49 13.34 10.26
N GLY A 101 -9.72 13.78 10.56
CA GLY A 101 -10.86 12.90 10.85
C GLY A 101 -11.83 12.77 9.68
N TYR A 102 -12.57 11.66 9.59
CA TYR A 102 -13.70 11.50 8.65
C TYR A 102 -14.75 12.63 8.77
N HIS A 103 -14.84 13.25 9.96
CA HIS A 103 -15.63 14.45 10.21
C HIS A 103 -15.25 15.61 9.28
N GLY A 104 -13.94 15.85 9.06
CA GLY A 104 -13.48 16.87 8.14
C GLY A 104 -13.84 16.59 6.68
N LEU A 105 -14.01 15.31 6.31
CA LEU A 105 -14.46 14.90 4.99
C LEU A 105 -15.98 14.99 4.83
N LEU A 106 -16.79 14.67 5.85
CA LEU A 106 -18.25 14.64 5.70
C LEU A 106 -18.94 15.97 6.06
N GLU A 107 -18.40 16.73 7.01
CA GLU A 107 -19.03 17.94 7.55
C GLU A 107 -18.70 19.21 6.73
N ASN A 108 -17.57 19.21 6.01
CA ASN A 108 -17.13 20.36 5.21
C ASN A 108 -17.45 20.25 3.72
N ILE A 109 -18.17 19.19 3.29
CA ILE A 109 -18.58 19.05 1.89
C ILE A 109 -19.68 20.05 1.59
N ALA A 110 -19.37 21.05 0.77
CA ALA A 110 -20.36 21.91 0.16
C ALA A 110 -21.15 21.11 -0.89
N VAL A 111 -22.34 20.66 -0.52
CA VAL A 111 -23.23 19.93 -1.43
C VAL A 111 -23.88 20.94 -2.39
N PRO A 112 -23.75 20.77 -3.72
CA PRO A 112 -24.42 21.62 -4.68
C PRO A 112 -25.94 21.46 -4.57
N THR A 113 -26.68 22.56 -4.73
CA THR A 113 -28.15 22.57 -4.66
C THR A 113 -28.80 21.74 -5.77
N ALA A 114 -28.15 21.65 -6.93
CA ALA A 114 -28.56 20.81 -8.05
C ALA A 114 -27.34 20.23 -8.77
N VAL A 115 -27.46 18.98 -9.20
CA VAL A 115 -26.44 18.30 -10.00
C VAL A 115 -26.77 18.42 -11.47
N LYS A 116 -25.87 19.04 -12.24
CA LYS A 116 -25.93 19.03 -13.70
C LYS A 116 -25.29 17.74 -14.19
N PHE A 117 -26.09 16.77 -14.62
CA PHE A 117 -25.57 15.54 -15.21
C PHE A 117 -25.07 15.79 -16.65
N PRO A 118 -24.03 15.07 -17.10
CA PRO A 118 -23.55 15.15 -18.47
C PRO A 118 -24.55 14.55 -19.46
N PRO A 119 -24.52 14.94 -20.74
CA PRO A 119 -25.23 14.23 -21.80
C PRO A 119 -24.90 12.73 -21.80
N LYS A 120 -25.84 11.90 -22.25
CA LYS A 120 -25.68 10.43 -22.27
C LYS A 120 -24.37 9.96 -22.94
N PRO A 121 -23.95 10.48 -24.12
CA PRO A 121 -22.70 10.05 -24.75
C PRO A 121 -21.48 10.32 -23.86
N THR A 122 -21.43 11.51 -23.25
CA THR A 122 -20.38 11.95 -22.35
C THR A 122 -20.35 11.11 -21.06
N ALA A 123 -21.52 10.78 -20.50
CA ALA A 123 -21.63 9.88 -19.35
C ALA A 123 -21.07 8.49 -19.65
N LEU A 124 -21.37 7.95 -20.83
CA LEU A 124 -20.84 6.66 -21.30
C LEU A 124 -19.33 6.71 -21.56
N GLN A 125 -18.80 7.84 -22.06
CA GLN A 125 -17.37 8.03 -22.24
C GLN A 125 -16.63 8.09 -20.90
N LEU A 126 -17.16 8.84 -19.93
CA LEU A 126 -16.61 8.87 -18.56
C LEU A 126 -16.68 7.49 -17.90
N ALA A 127 -17.78 6.75 -18.08
CA ALA A 127 -17.88 5.37 -17.61
C ALA A 127 -16.80 4.47 -18.26
N ALA A 128 -16.56 4.60 -19.57
CA ALA A 128 -15.51 3.86 -20.25
C ALA A 128 -14.11 4.18 -19.67
N THR A 129 -13.80 5.46 -19.43
CA THR A 129 -12.58 5.89 -18.73
C THR A 129 -12.43 5.22 -17.35
N TYR A 130 -13.52 5.18 -16.57
CA TYR A 130 -13.52 4.50 -15.27
C TYR A 130 -13.18 3.02 -15.41
N PHE A 131 -13.87 2.30 -16.30
CA PHE A 131 -13.71 0.85 -16.44
C PHE A 131 -12.36 0.47 -17.05
N GLU A 132 -11.82 1.26 -17.96
CA GLU A 132 -10.47 1.05 -18.51
C GLU A 132 -9.42 0.98 -17.39
N HIS A 133 -9.51 1.89 -16.41
CA HIS A 133 -8.63 1.87 -15.24
C HIS A 133 -9.03 0.79 -14.22
N SER A 134 -10.30 0.77 -13.81
CA SER A 134 -10.75 -0.06 -12.68
C SER A 134 -10.68 -1.55 -13.01
N ASN A 135 -10.97 -1.96 -14.25
CA ASN A 135 -10.87 -3.37 -14.67
C ASN A 135 -9.44 -3.90 -14.69
N PHE A 136 -8.44 -3.01 -14.71
CA PHE A 136 -7.03 -3.36 -14.61
C PHE A 136 -6.57 -3.43 -13.14
N PHE A 137 -6.91 -2.43 -12.32
CA PHE A 137 -6.35 -2.28 -10.98
C PHE A 137 -7.22 -2.80 -9.83
N SER A 138 -8.54 -2.61 -9.89
CA SER A 138 -9.47 -2.90 -8.78
C SER A 138 -10.91 -2.95 -9.31
N PRO A 139 -11.37 -4.09 -9.86
CA PRO A 139 -12.65 -4.15 -10.53
C PRO A 139 -13.85 -4.20 -9.56
N ILE A 140 -14.29 -3.06 -9.05
CA ILE A 140 -15.37 -3.00 -8.05
C ILE A 140 -16.74 -3.31 -8.65
N LEU A 141 -17.03 -2.76 -9.83
CA LEU A 141 -18.32 -2.87 -10.53
C LEU A 141 -18.20 -3.78 -11.76
N ASP A 142 -19.35 -4.27 -12.25
CA ASP A 142 -19.44 -4.97 -13.53
C ASP A 142 -19.79 -3.95 -14.63
N GLU A 143 -18.95 -3.90 -15.67
CA GLU A 143 -19.09 -2.90 -16.73
C GLU A 143 -20.39 -3.06 -17.53
N GLY A 144 -20.76 -4.29 -17.87
CA GLY A 144 -21.96 -4.56 -18.66
C GLY A 144 -23.23 -4.13 -17.91
N ARG A 145 -23.33 -4.49 -16.63
CA ARG A 145 -24.44 -4.09 -15.75
C ARG A 145 -24.48 -2.58 -15.56
N PHE A 146 -23.35 -1.94 -15.28
CA PHE A 146 -23.31 -0.50 -15.09
C PHE A 146 -23.73 0.26 -16.37
N ARG A 147 -23.25 -0.17 -17.55
CA ARG A 147 -23.68 0.42 -18.83
C ARG A 147 -25.18 0.29 -19.05
N ALA A 148 -25.78 -0.84 -18.68
CA ALA A 148 -27.23 -1.04 -18.74
C ALA A 148 -27.98 -0.09 -17.79
N THR A 149 -27.47 0.11 -16.57
CA THR A 149 -28.01 1.10 -15.62
C THR A 149 -27.95 2.52 -16.18
N VAL A 150 -26.81 2.96 -16.72
CA VAL A 150 -26.69 4.29 -17.36
C VAL A 150 -27.69 4.42 -18.50
N LYS A 151 -27.85 3.39 -19.33
CA LYS A 151 -28.85 3.40 -20.41
C LYS A 151 -30.26 3.62 -19.87
N GLY A 152 -30.68 2.85 -18.87
CA GLY A 152 -32.01 2.99 -18.26
C GLY A 152 -32.28 4.35 -17.63
N LEU A 153 -31.29 4.89 -16.90
CA LEU A 153 -31.37 6.22 -16.26
C LEU A 153 -31.54 7.36 -17.27
N TYR A 154 -30.87 7.27 -18.41
CA TYR A 154 -30.87 8.33 -19.43
C TYR A 154 -31.97 8.19 -20.49
N ASP A 155 -32.55 7.00 -20.67
CA ASP A 155 -33.65 6.76 -21.61
C ASP A 155 -35.03 7.10 -21.03
N THR A 156 -35.11 7.32 -19.71
CA THR A 156 -36.35 7.73 -19.03
C THR A 156 -36.53 9.25 -19.12
N GLU A 157 -37.75 9.75 -19.37
CA GLU A 157 -38.05 11.20 -19.41
C GLU A 157 -37.67 11.94 -18.12
N SER A 158 -37.71 11.23 -17.00
CA SER A 158 -37.35 11.72 -15.66
C SER A 158 -35.84 11.96 -15.48
N GLY A 159 -35.00 11.41 -16.36
CA GLY A 159 -33.55 11.54 -16.35
C GLY A 159 -32.84 10.87 -15.16
N PRO A 160 -31.50 11.00 -15.09
CA PRO A 160 -30.66 10.33 -14.09
C PRO A 160 -30.94 10.76 -12.64
N SER A 161 -31.53 11.94 -12.43
CA SER A 161 -31.85 12.47 -11.10
C SER A 161 -32.90 11.66 -10.34
N GLN A 162 -33.75 10.91 -11.06
CA GLN A 162 -34.87 10.12 -10.51
C GLN A 162 -34.58 8.61 -10.43
N GLY A 163 -33.34 8.20 -10.70
CA GLY A 163 -32.89 6.82 -10.49
C GLY A 163 -32.99 6.38 -9.04
N THR A 164 -32.85 5.08 -8.78
CA THR A 164 -32.77 4.61 -7.39
C THR A 164 -31.56 5.23 -6.69
N PHE A 165 -31.62 5.35 -5.36
CA PHE A 165 -30.51 5.93 -4.57
C PHE A 165 -29.16 5.27 -4.88
N ASN A 166 -29.14 3.94 -5.06
CA ASN A 166 -27.92 3.20 -5.35
C ASN A 166 -27.40 3.47 -6.77
N GLU A 167 -28.27 3.43 -7.79
CA GLU A 167 -27.87 3.69 -9.18
C GLU A 167 -27.35 5.12 -9.34
N ARG A 168 -28.03 6.09 -8.72
CA ARG A 168 -27.60 7.49 -8.71
C ARG A 168 -26.26 7.65 -7.98
N PHE A 169 -26.08 7.02 -6.82
CA PHE A 169 -24.82 7.05 -6.09
C PHE A 169 -23.66 6.51 -6.94
N GLN A 170 -23.82 5.32 -7.52
CA GLN A 170 -22.79 4.69 -8.34
C GLN A 170 -22.49 5.50 -9.60
N LEU A 171 -23.50 6.06 -10.26
CA LEU A 171 -23.31 6.97 -11.40
C LEU A 171 -22.46 8.18 -10.99
N LEU A 172 -22.85 8.89 -9.93
CA LEU A 172 -22.12 10.06 -9.45
C LEU A 172 -20.66 9.71 -9.09
N MET A 173 -20.42 8.60 -8.39
CA MET A 173 -19.08 8.16 -8.04
C MET A 173 -18.23 7.80 -9.26
N VAL A 174 -18.79 7.08 -10.23
CA VAL A 174 -18.08 6.73 -11.47
C VAL A 174 -17.73 7.99 -12.27
N LEU A 175 -18.65 8.95 -12.41
CA LEU A 175 -18.38 10.22 -13.08
C LEU A 175 -17.29 11.03 -12.34
N ALA A 176 -17.37 11.11 -11.02
CA ALA A 176 -16.39 11.80 -10.19
C ALA A 176 -14.98 11.21 -10.36
N ILE A 177 -14.86 9.88 -10.25
CA ILE A 177 -13.60 9.14 -10.40
C ILE A 177 -13.05 9.30 -11.82
N ALA A 178 -13.89 9.17 -12.85
CA ALA A 178 -13.47 9.32 -14.24
C ALA A 178 -12.87 10.70 -14.52
N ILE A 179 -13.46 11.78 -14.00
CA ILE A 179 -12.90 13.13 -14.14
C ILE A 179 -11.55 13.24 -13.42
N ARG A 180 -11.37 12.64 -12.23
CA ARG A 180 -10.05 12.58 -11.58
C ARG A 180 -9.03 11.84 -12.44
N LEU A 181 -9.41 10.72 -13.04
CA LEU A 181 -8.52 9.95 -13.93
C LEU A 181 -8.12 10.76 -15.16
N LEU A 182 -9.07 11.46 -15.79
CA LEU A 182 -8.79 12.36 -16.92
C LEU A 182 -7.86 13.50 -16.52
N ASN A 183 -8.06 14.13 -15.36
CA ASN A 183 -7.16 15.16 -14.85
C ASN A 183 -5.72 14.66 -14.65
N ARG A 184 -5.52 13.36 -14.36
CA ARG A 184 -4.16 12.77 -14.29
C ARG A 184 -3.52 12.58 -15.67
N THR A 185 -4.32 12.45 -16.72
CA THR A 185 -3.81 12.39 -18.10
C THR A 185 -3.60 13.78 -18.70
N ASP A 186 -4.46 14.74 -18.34
CA ASP A 186 -4.43 16.12 -18.80
C ASP A 186 -4.80 17.06 -17.64
N ALA A 187 -3.80 17.80 -17.14
CA ALA A 187 -3.97 18.71 -16.02
C ALA A 187 -4.92 19.88 -16.33
N ALA A 188 -5.23 20.15 -17.61
CA ALA A 188 -6.20 21.16 -18.00
C ALA A 188 -7.64 20.77 -17.66
N VAL A 189 -7.92 19.48 -17.42
CA VAL A 189 -9.26 19.02 -17.04
C VAL A 189 -9.58 19.50 -15.62
N PRO A 190 -10.61 20.33 -15.41
CA PRO A 190 -10.93 20.84 -14.09
C PRO A 190 -11.49 19.74 -13.18
N THR A 191 -11.13 19.83 -11.89
CA THR A 191 -11.58 18.86 -10.88
C THR A 191 -12.84 19.31 -10.11
N THR A 192 -13.31 20.53 -10.34
CA THR A 192 -14.52 21.08 -9.71
C THR A 192 -15.76 20.22 -9.96
N GLY A 193 -15.92 19.72 -11.19
CA GLY A 193 -17.01 18.80 -11.52
C GLY A 193 -16.92 17.45 -10.83
N SER A 194 -15.69 16.95 -10.67
CA SER A 194 -15.43 15.74 -9.90
C SER A 194 -15.85 15.92 -8.44
N ASP A 195 -15.47 17.04 -7.82
CA ASP A 195 -15.82 17.38 -6.44
C ASP A 195 -17.33 17.55 -6.25
N SER A 196 -18.01 18.19 -7.21
CA SER A 196 -19.47 18.35 -7.22
C SER A 196 -20.21 17.01 -7.25
N PHE A 197 -19.77 16.08 -8.11
CA PHE A 197 -20.37 14.75 -8.17
C PHE A 197 -20.10 13.92 -6.92
N PHE A 198 -18.88 13.98 -6.38
CA PHE A 198 -18.55 13.32 -5.13
C PHE A 198 -19.39 13.87 -3.96
N ALA A 199 -19.47 15.19 -3.83
CA ALA A 199 -20.28 15.85 -2.80
C ALA A 199 -21.75 15.39 -2.85
N SER A 200 -22.29 15.30 -4.06
CA SER A 200 -23.65 14.84 -4.30
C SER A 200 -23.84 13.35 -4.00
N ALA A 201 -22.84 12.51 -4.29
CA ALA A 201 -22.88 11.09 -3.93
C ALA A 201 -22.86 10.92 -2.40
N ILE A 202 -22.01 11.66 -1.69
CA ILE A 202 -21.96 11.64 -0.23
C ILE A 202 -23.27 12.17 0.38
N HIS A 203 -23.90 13.17 -0.23
CA HIS A 203 -25.23 13.63 0.21
C HIS A 203 -26.27 12.51 0.10
N VAL A 204 -26.34 11.83 -1.06
CA VAL A 204 -27.23 10.66 -1.25
C VAL A 204 -26.93 9.57 -0.22
N PHE A 205 -25.65 9.32 0.07
CA PHE A 205 -25.16 8.35 1.05
C PHE A 205 -25.59 8.67 2.50
N THR A 206 -25.65 9.96 2.86
CA THR A 206 -25.90 10.42 4.24
C THR A 206 -27.36 10.81 4.50
N GLU A 207 -28.12 11.28 3.49
CA GLU A 207 -29.52 11.68 3.64
C GLU A 207 -30.43 10.47 3.91
N ARG A 208 -30.14 9.33 3.28
CA ARG A 208 -30.93 8.09 3.36
C ARG A 208 -30.04 6.89 3.70
N PRO A 209 -29.43 6.85 4.89
CA PRO A 209 -28.47 5.80 5.24
C PRO A 209 -29.10 4.40 5.15
N HIS A 210 -30.38 4.25 5.50
CA HIS A 210 -31.08 2.96 5.38
C HIS A 210 -31.21 2.44 3.94
N ALA A 211 -31.12 3.32 2.92
CA ALA A 211 -31.22 2.92 1.52
C ALA A 211 -29.88 2.42 0.95
N ILE A 212 -28.76 2.76 1.59
CA ILE A 212 -27.41 2.51 1.05
C ILE A 212 -26.55 1.68 2.02
N TRP A 213 -26.73 1.81 3.33
CA TRP A 213 -26.01 1.07 4.38
C TRP A 213 -26.78 -0.18 4.78
N LYS A 214 -27.10 -1.01 3.80
CA LYS A 214 -27.88 -2.25 4.02
C LYS A 214 -27.05 -3.36 4.67
N GLY A 215 -25.72 -3.18 4.73
CA GLY A 215 -24.81 -4.24 5.15
C GLY A 215 -24.69 -5.37 4.13
N ASP A 216 -25.01 -5.10 2.86
CA ASP A 216 -24.93 -6.06 1.77
C ASP A 216 -23.71 -5.80 0.86
N LEU A 217 -23.59 -6.58 -0.20
CA LEU A 217 -22.48 -6.45 -1.15
C LEU A 217 -22.52 -5.11 -1.91
N GLU A 218 -23.69 -4.51 -2.14
CA GLU A 218 -23.81 -3.21 -2.79
C GLU A 218 -23.31 -2.09 -1.88
N HIS A 219 -23.62 -2.16 -0.59
CA HIS A 219 -23.03 -1.28 0.42
C HIS A 219 -21.50 -1.35 0.40
N LEU A 220 -20.92 -2.55 0.31
CA LEU A 220 -19.47 -2.70 0.19
C LEU A 220 -18.92 -2.08 -1.10
N GLN A 221 -19.56 -2.32 -2.25
CA GLN A 221 -19.17 -1.69 -3.52
C GLN A 221 -19.16 -0.15 -3.40
N ASN A 222 -20.17 0.42 -2.74
CA ASN A 222 -20.29 1.86 -2.54
C ASN A 222 -19.19 2.42 -1.64
N LEU A 223 -18.85 1.73 -0.55
CA LEU A 223 -17.70 2.10 0.29
C LEU A 223 -16.38 2.06 -0.51
N LEU A 224 -16.18 1.02 -1.33
CA LEU A 224 -14.97 0.90 -2.15
C LEU A 224 -14.86 2.01 -3.21
N LEU A 225 -15.98 2.46 -3.79
CA LEU A 225 -15.98 3.63 -4.68
C LEU A 225 -15.54 4.90 -3.93
N ILE A 226 -15.98 5.10 -2.67
CA ILE A 226 -15.54 6.23 -1.84
C ILE A 226 -14.04 6.14 -1.56
N VAL A 227 -13.53 4.95 -1.22
CA VAL A 227 -12.09 4.71 -1.03
C VAL A 227 -11.32 5.05 -2.30
N GLN A 228 -11.79 4.56 -3.45
CA GLN A 228 -11.12 4.80 -4.73
C GLN A 228 -11.10 6.29 -5.10
N TYR A 229 -12.21 7.01 -4.88
CA TYR A 229 -12.26 8.46 -5.08
C TYR A 229 -11.27 9.20 -4.17
N THR A 230 -11.28 8.91 -2.86
CA THR A 230 -10.41 9.59 -1.88
C THR A 230 -8.93 9.34 -2.16
N ILE A 231 -8.56 8.15 -2.64
CA ILE A 231 -7.21 7.87 -3.15
C ILE A 231 -6.84 8.76 -4.34
N PHE A 232 -7.74 8.93 -5.31
CA PHE A 232 -7.46 9.78 -6.48
C PHE A 232 -7.52 11.28 -6.19
N ALA A 233 -8.29 11.69 -5.19
CA ALA A 233 -8.22 13.03 -4.60
C ALA A 233 -6.98 13.22 -3.72
N SER A 234 -6.17 12.18 -3.51
CA SER A 234 -4.98 12.16 -2.64
C SER A 234 -5.30 12.47 -1.16
N ASN A 235 -6.52 12.19 -0.71
CA ASN A 235 -6.93 12.27 0.68
C ASN A 235 -6.77 10.88 1.35
N LEU A 236 -5.52 10.56 1.69
CA LEU A 236 -5.18 9.23 2.24
C LEU A 236 -5.74 9.00 3.66
N SER A 237 -6.00 10.07 4.42
CA SER A 237 -6.65 9.92 5.74
C SER A 237 -8.08 9.40 5.58
N ALA A 238 -8.88 10.03 4.72
CA ALA A 238 -10.23 9.55 4.46
C ALA A 238 -10.22 8.15 3.83
N ALA A 239 -9.31 7.91 2.88
CA ALA A 239 -9.14 6.57 2.30
C ALA A 239 -8.89 5.51 3.37
N TRP A 240 -8.02 5.79 4.36
CA TRP A 240 -7.74 4.91 5.48
C TRP A 240 -8.98 4.61 6.34
N HIS A 241 -9.81 5.62 6.62
CA HIS A 241 -11.02 5.42 7.42
C HIS A 241 -12.04 4.55 6.66
N PHE A 242 -12.34 4.90 5.40
CA PHE A 242 -13.35 4.18 4.62
C PHE A 242 -12.90 2.76 4.24
N ILE A 243 -11.60 2.52 4.01
CA ILE A 243 -11.13 1.16 3.75
C ILE A 243 -11.27 0.29 5.00
N GLY A 244 -11.05 0.84 6.20
CA GLY A 244 -11.31 0.11 7.45
C GLY A 244 -12.78 -0.30 7.61
N LEU A 245 -13.72 0.56 7.23
CA LEU A 245 -15.15 0.22 7.19
C LEU A 245 -15.45 -0.86 6.15
N ALA A 246 -14.90 -0.73 4.94
CA ALA A 246 -15.08 -1.68 3.86
C ALA A 246 -14.51 -3.07 4.22
N THR A 247 -13.31 -3.15 4.79
CA THR A 247 -12.68 -4.40 5.22
C THR A 247 -13.50 -5.10 6.30
N ARG A 248 -14.01 -4.37 7.29
CA ARG A 248 -14.90 -4.95 8.32
C ARG A 248 -16.19 -5.49 7.72
N LEU A 249 -16.82 -4.76 6.80
CA LEU A 249 -18.02 -5.22 6.12
C LEU A 249 -17.74 -6.45 5.24
N ALA A 250 -16.57 -6.53 4.60
CA ALA A 250 -16.17 -7.72 3.83
C ALA A 250 -16.03 -8.96 4.73
N ILE A 251 -15.57 -8.79 5.97
CA ILE A 251 -15.53 -9.85 6.99
C ILE A 251 -16.94 -10.22 7.43
N ASP A 252 -17.79 -9.25 7.76
CA ASP A 252 -19.18 -9.49 8.19
C ASP A 252 -20.01 -10.21 7.11
N LEU A 253 -19.71 -9.94 5.83
CA LEU A 253 -20.30 -10.62 4.67
C LEU A 253 -19.71 -12.01 4.39
N ASP A 254 -18.74 -12.47 5.18
CA ASP A 254 -18.03 -13.73 4.99
C ASP A 254 -17.48 -13.88 3.56
N LEU A 255 -16.79 -12.83 3.09
CA LEU A 255 -16.18 -12.85 1.76
C LEU A 255 -14.83 -13.56 1.72
N LEU A 256 -14.27 -13.92 2.87
CA LEU A 256 -13.01 -14.64 2.99
C LEU A 256 -13.17 -16.16 2.83
N ASN A 257 -14.38 -16.70 3.08
CA ASN A 257 -14.66 -18.13 3.08
C ASN A 257 -15.67 -18.50 1.99
N GLU A 258 -15.19 -18.72 0.77
CA GLU A 258 -16.08 -19.25 -0.28
C GLU A 258 -16.52 -20.70 -0.01
N THR A 259 -15.65 -21.50 0.61
CA THR A 259 -15.84 -22.94 0.86
C THR A 259 -17.04 -23.25 1.77
N GLN A 260 -17.45 -22.34 2.65
CA GLN A 260 -18.55 -22.56 3.59
C GLN A 260 -19.94 -22.49 2.94
N ARG A 261 -20.06 -22.11 1.66
CA ARG A 261 -21.36 -21.98 0.98
C ARG A 261 -21.91 -23.24 0.34
N GLY A 262 -21.21 -24.38 0.46
CA GLY A 262 -21.78 -25.70 0.21
C GLY A 262 -22.43 -25.88 -1.18
N LEU A 263 -21.87 -25.30 -2.25
CA LEU A 263 -22.36 -25.55 -3.60
C LEU A 263 -21.97 -26.97 -4.02
N PRO A 264 -22.92 -27.86 -4.32
CA PRO A 264 -22.62 -29.19 -4.84
C PRO A 264 -21.85 -29.03 -6.15
N HIS A 265 -20.64 -29.59 -6.21
CA HIS A 265 -19.83 -29.61 -7.42
C HIS A 265 -20.61 -30.33 -8.53
N GLY A 266 -21.15 -29.59 -9.50
CA GLY A 266 -21.78 -30.19 -10.68
C GLY A 266 -22.84 -29.36 -11.41
N ASP A 267 -23.60 -28.49 -10.72
CA ASP A 267 -24.77 -27.77 -11.29
C ASP A 267 -24.75 -26.26 -10.98
N GLU A 268 -23.64 -25.57 -11.24
CA GLU A 268 -23.62 -24.10 -11.12
C GLU A 268 -24.34 -23.45 -12.30
N THR A 269 -25.55 -22.95 -12.05
CA THR A 269 -26.24 -22.10 -13.02
C THR A 269 -25.44 -20.82 -13.30
N PRO A 270 -25.55 -20.19 -14.50
CA PRO A 270 -24.87 -18.94 -14.80
C PRO A 270 -25.14 -17.81 -13.80
N ILE A 271 -26.31 -17.83 -13.15
CA ILE A 271 -26.70 -16.86 -12.12
C ILE A 271 -25.87 -17.05 -10.85
N ILE A 272 -25.70 -18.30 -10.40
CA ILE A 272 -24.87 -18.63 -9.23
C ILE A 272 -23.42 -18.26 -9.52
N GLN A 273 -22.91 -18.63 -10.70
CA GLN A 273 -21.55 -18.29 -11.13
C GLN A 273 -21.33 -16.76 -11.13
N ALA A 274 -22.28 -15.99 -11.65
CA ALA A 274 -22.22 -14.52 -11.64
C ALA A 274 -22.17 -13.96 -10.22
N GLN A 275 -22.96 -14.49 -9.30
CA GLN A 275 -22.97 -14.06 -7.90
C GLN A 275 -21.66 -14.42 -7.18
N THR A 276 -21.13 -15.62 -7.42
CA THR A 276 -19.83 -16.07 -6.88
C THR A 276 -18.71 -15.16 -7.39
N ASN A 277 -18.62 -14.95 -8.71
CA ASN A 277 -17.60 -14.08 -9.31
C ASN A 277 -17.71 -12.64 -8.82
N LYS A 278 -18.93 -12.07 -8.73
CA LYS A 278 -19.14 -10.73 -8.17
C LYS A 278 -18.55 -10.63 -6.76
N ARG A 279 -18.74 -11.65 -5.92
CA ARG A 279 -18.23 -11.65 -4.54
C ARG A 279 -16.72 -11.78 -4.45
N ARG A 280 -16.11 -12.68 -5.24
CA ARG A 280 -14.65 -12.76 -5.35
C ARG A 280 -14.09 -11.41 -5.78
N ARG A 281 -14.67 -10.81 -6.80
CA ARG A 281 -14.18 -9.56 -7.39
C ARG A 281 -14.26 -8.38 -6.43
N VAL A 282 -15.36 -8.24 -5.70
CA VAL A 282 -15.51 -7.20 -4.68
C VAL A 282 -14.54 -7.43 -3.51
N PHE A 283 -14.40 -8.67 -3.04
CA PHE A 283 -13.43 -9.03 -1.99
C PHE A 283 -11.99 -8.67 -2.38
N TRP A 284 -11.55 -9.13 -3.55
CA TRP A 284 -10.18 -8.87 -4.00
C TRP A 284 -9.94 -7.40 -4.36
N SER A 285 -10.97 -6.65 -4.72
CA SER A 285 -10.88 -5.18 -4.82
C SER A 285 -10.67 -4.53 -3.45
N THR A 286 -11.37 -5.00 -2.39
CA THR A 286 -11.10 -4.59 -1.00
C THR A 286 -9.66 -4.91 -0.61
N TYR A 287 -9.20 -6.13 -0.89
CA TYR A 287 -7.85 -6.61 -0.61
C TYR A 287 -6.78 -5.70 -1.23
N ILE A 288 -6.90 -5.39 -2.53
CA ILE A 288 -5.92 -4.55 -3.25
C ILE A 288 -5.86 -3.15 -2.64
N LEU A 289 -7.02 -2.53 -2.39
CA LEU A 289 -7.09 -1.15 -1.88
C LEU A 289 -6.54 -1.04 -0.45
N GLU A 290 -6.88 -1.98 0.44
CA GLU A 290 -6.32 -2.03 1.80
C GLU A 290 -4.82 -2.25 1.75
N THR A 291 -4.36 -3.25 0.99
CA THR A 291 -2.94 -3.60 0.92
C THR A 291 -2.10 -2.45 0.40
N ASN A 292 -2.55 -1.76 -0.65
CA ASN A 292 -1.87 -0.59 -1.20
C ASN A 292 -1.74 0.53 -0.15
N LEU A 293 -2.81 0.83 0.59
CA LEU A 293 -2.79 1.84 1.65
C LEU A 293 -1.89 1.43 2.82
N CYS A 294 -1.93 0.17 3.26
CA CYS A 294 -1.08 -0.35 4.33
C CYS A 294 0.41 -0.23 4.00
N VAL A 295 0.82 -0.64 2.80
CA VAL A 295 2.23 -0.54 2.37
C VAL A 295 2.68 0.92 2.26
N VAL A 296 1.82 1.82 1.78
CA VAL A 296 2.16 3.25 1.63
C VAL A 296 2.20 3.98 2.98
N LEU A 297 1.24 3.70 3.86
CA LEU A 297 1.12 4.36 5.16
C LEU A 297 1.96 3.69 6.26
N ASN A 298 2.70 2.63 5.90
CA ASN A 298 3.48 1.81 6.83
C ASN A 298 2.63 1.26 7.99
N ARG A 299 1.47 0.68 7.67
CA ARG A 299 0.49 0.15 8.63
C ARG A 299 0.24 -1.34 8.41
N PRO A 300 -0.06 -2.13 9.46
CA PRO A 300 -0.43 -3.53 9.29
C PRO A 300 -1.81 -3.65 8.61
N ARG A 301 -2.02 -4.74 7.86
CA ARG A 301 -3.34 -5.11 7.32
C ARG A 301 -4.23 -5.73 8.38
N SER A 302 -5.54 -5.62 8.18
CA SER A 302 -6.55 -6.22 9.08
C SER A 302 -6.71 -7.72 8.86
N ILE A 303 -6.63 -8.18 7.60
CA ILE A 303 -6.83 -9.58 7.22
C ILE A 303 -5.47 -10.23 6.89
N PRO A 304 -5.03 -11.26 7.63
CA PRO A 304 -3.86 -12.05 7.25
C PRO A 304 -4.19 -12.99 6.07
N ASP A 305 -3.21 -13.29 5.22
CA ASP A 305 -3.45 -14.11 4.02
C ASP A 305 -3.88 -15.55 4.36
N GLU A 306 -3.46 -16.08 5.53
CA GLU A 306 -3.86 -17.40 6.01
C GLU A 306 -5.35 -17.51 6.35
N ALA A 307 -6.05 -16.38 6.50
CA ALA A 307 -7.49 -16.35 6.73
C ALA A 307 -8.31 -16.33 5.43
N ILE A 308 -7.65 -16.29 4.26
CA ILE A 308 -8.30 -16.14 2.96
C ILE A 308 -8.44 -17.50 2.28
N PHE A 309 -9.67 -18.00 2.18
CA PHE A 309 -10.03 -19.22 1.45
C PHE A 309 -10.78 -18.94 0.14
N THR A 310 -10.99 -17.67 -0.18
CA THR A 310 -11.62 -17.23 -1.43
C THR A 310 -10.61 -17.27 -2.57
N PRO A 311 -10.86 -18.02 -3.65
CA PRO A 311 -9.94 -18.09 -4.78
C PRO A 311 -9.97 -16.79 -5.60
N LEU A 312 -8.99 -16.64 -6.52
CA LEU A 312 -8.98 -15.53 -7.46
C LEU A 312 -10.27 -15.49 -8.30
N PRO A 313 -10.72 -14.28 -8.73
CA PRO A 313 -11.88 -14.15 -9.60
C PRO A 313 -11.70 -14.94 -10.91
N SER A 314 -12.78 -15.53 -11.43
CA SER A 314 -12.74 -16.18 -12.75
C SER A 314 -12.41 -15.16 -13.83
N THR A 315 -11.61 -15.59 -14.81
CA THR A 315 -11.28 -14.80 -16.01
C THR A 315 -12.23 -15.05 -17.18
N SER A 316 -13.25 -15.87 -16.98
CA SER A 316 -14.27 -16.20 -17.97
C SER A 316 -15.66 -16.37 -17.34
N GLY A 317 -16.69 -16.25 -18.18
CA GLY A 317 -18.09 -16.33 -17.75
C GLY A 317 -18.66 -14.98 -17.29
N PRO A 318 -19.85 -14.97 -16.67
CA PRO A 318 -20.47 -13.75 -16.19
C PRO A 318 -19.69 -13.16 -15.02
N GLU A 319 -19.68 -11.82 -14.93
CA GLU A 319 -18.99 -11.07 -13.86
C GLU A 319 -17.47 -11.35 -13.79
N ALA A 320 -16.87 -11.81 -14.89
CA ALA A 320 -15.45 -12.14 -14.97
C ALA A 320 -14.53 -10.93 -14.72
N SER A 321 -13.36 -11.20 -14.15
CA SER A 321 -12.25 -10.24 -14.06
C SER A 321 -11.27 -10.44 -15.21
N THR A 322 -10.42 -9.44 -15.46
CA THR A 322 -9.31 -9.60 -16.40
C THR A 322 -8.18 -10.43 -15.78
N PRO A 323 -7.42 -11.20 -16.57
CA PRO A 323 -6.18 -11.83 -16.11
C PRO A 323 -5.19 -10.81 -15.51
N LEU A 324 -5.16 -9.59 -16.06
CA LEU A 324 -4.35 -8.47 -15.58
C LEU A 324 -4.73 -8.05 -14.15
N ALA A 325 -6.03 -7.98 -13.84
CA ALA A 325 -6.49 -7.71 -12.47
C ALA A 325 -6.04 -8.81 -11.49
N ASN A 326 -6.11 -10.08 -11.91
CA ASN A 326 -5.59 -11.18 -11.10
C ASN A 326 -4.08 -11.07 -10.88
N HIS A 327 -3.35 -10.64 -11.91
CA HIS A 327 -1.92 -10.40 -11.82
C HIS A 327 -1.56 -9.25 -10.84
N CYS A 328 -2.38 -8.20 -10.81
CA CYS A 328 -2.29 -7.12 -9.81
C CYS A 328 -2.56 -7.61 -8.38
N ILE A 329 -3.48 -8.57 -8.19
CA ILE A 329 -3.73 -9.18 -6.87
C ILE A 329 -2.47 -9.91 -6.38
N ILE A 330 -1.86 -10.74 -7.23
CA ILE A 330 -0.66 -11.51 -6.89
C ILE A 330 0.50 -10.58 -6.51
N LEU A 331 0.67 -9.48 -7.24
CA LEU A 331 1.65 -8.44 -6.90
C LEU A 331 1.39 -7.86 -5.51
N ARG A 332 0.13 -7.52 -5.16
CA ARG A 332 -0.19 -6.98 -3.84
C ARG A 332 0.09 -7.98 -2.72
N GLN A 333 -0.15 -9.26 -2.96
CA GLN A 333 0.21 -10.33 -2.02
C GLN A 333 1.73 -10.34 -1.76
N ALA A 334 2.54 -10.34 -2.83
CA ALA A 334 3.99 -10.31 -2.72
C ALA A 334 4.51 -9.03 -2.04
N GLU A 335 4.00 -7.86 -2.44
CA GLU A 335 4.38 -6.57 -1.82
C GLU A 335 4.11 -6.56 -0.32
N TYR A 336 2.96 -7.09 0.12
CA TYR A 336 2.68 -7.15 1.54
C TYR A 336 3.49 -8.20 2.28
N GLU A 337 3.73 -9.38 1.69
CA GLU A 337 4.59 -10.40 2.28
C GLU A 337 5.99 -9.81 2.58
N ILE A 338 6.54 -9.05 1.62
CA ILE A 338 7.81 -8.33 1.76
C ILE A 338 7.72 -7.28 2.87
N PHE A 339 6.71 -6.40 2.81
CA PHE A 339 6.48 -5.38 3.83
C PHE A 339 6.40 -5.98 5.23
N HIS A 340 5.57 -7.02 5.40
CA HIS A 340 5.35 -7.63 6.70
C HIS A 340 6.63 -8.29 7.23
N THR A 341 7.30 -9.09 6.39
CA THR A 341 8.47 -9.87 6.81
C THR A 341 9.67 -8.98 7.14
N LEU A 342 9.87 -7.88 6.40
CA LEU A 342 10.99 -6.97 6.64
C LEU A 342 10.79 -6.06 7.86
N ASN A 343 9.54 -5.66 8.17
CA ASN A 343 9.30 -4.62 9.20
C ASN A 343 8.79 -5.15 10.53
N TYR A 344 8.23 -6.36 10.59
CA TYR A 344 7.69 -6.92 11.83
C TYR A 344 8.58 -7.99 12.46
N LYS A 345 8.34 -8.21 13.76
CA LYS A 345 9.02 -9.25 14.52
C LYS A 345 8.61 -10.64 13.99
N PRO A 346 9.55 -11.59 13.91
CA PRO A 346 9.21 -12.97 13.59
C PRO A 346 8.26 -13.57 14.64
N ARG A 347 7.54 -14.62 14.26
CA ARG A 347 6.63 -15.32 15.16
C ARG A 347 7.40 -15.88 16.35
N ILE A 348 6.91 -15.60 17.56
CA ILE A 348 7.52 -16.08 18.82
C ILE A 348 7.48 -17.62 18.90
N HIS A 349 6.41 -18.21 18.38
CA HIS A 349 6.17 -19.65 18.37
C HIS A 349 6.08 -20.11 16.92
N GLY A 350 7.14 -20.75 16.42
CA GLY A 350 7.22 -21.25 15.06
C GLY A 350 8.58 -21.89 14.79
N PRO A 351 8.73 -22.60 13.66
CA PRO A 351 10.04 -23.05 13.21
C PRO A 351 10.96 -21.84 12.99
N LEU A 352 12.27 -22.09 13.08
CA LEU A 352 13.27 -21.08 12.69
C LEU A 352 13.00 -20.63 11.26
N PHE A 353 12.93 -19.31 11.06
CA PHE A 353 12.68 -18.70 9.77
C PHE A 353 14.02 -18.22 9.18
N ASP A 354 14.41 -18.80 8.04
CA ASP A 354 15.61 -18.39 7.31
C ASP A 354 15.28 -17.19 6.41
N PHE A 355 15.60 -16.00 6.90
CA PHE A 355 15.36 -14.76 6.18
C PHE A 355 16.13 -14.68 4.87
N HIS A 356 17.35 -15.21 4.80
CA HIS A 356 18.18 -15.13 3.60
C HIS A 356 17.61 -16.02 2.49
N GLN A 357 17.26 -17.27 2.81
CA GLN A 357 16.59 -18.17 1.87
C GLN A 357 15.24 -17.61 1.41
N TRP A 358 14.46 -17.04 2.34
CA TRP A 358 13.20 -16.37 1.98
C TRP A 358 13.42 -15.19 1.01
N LYS A 359 14.43 -14.35 1.26
CA LYS A 359 14.72 -13.17 0.41
C LYS A 359 15.05 -13.58 -1.02
N ILE A 360 15.88 -14.61 -1.20
CA ILE A 360 16.20 -15.16 -2.52
C ILE A 360 14.96 -15.76 -3.19
N GLY A 361 14.21 -16.60 -2.47
CA GLY A 361 12.98 -17.19 -3.00
C GLY A 361 11.92 -16.14 -3.36
N MET A 362 11.87 -15.04 -2.63
CA MET A 362 10.98 -13.91 -2.92
C MET A 362 11.40 -13.18 -4.21
N ARG A 363 12.71 -12.95 -4.41
CA ARG A 363 13.21 -12.40 -5.68
C ARG A 363 12.80 -13.29 -6.86
N ASP A 364 13.00 -14.60 -6.74
CA ASP A 364 12.72 -15.54 -7.82
C ASP A 364 11.22 -15.57 -8.16
N ARG A 365 10.35 -15.57 -7.13
CA ARG A 365 8.88 -15.44 -7.29
C ARG A 365 8.47 -14.14 -8.00
N LEU A 366 9.14 -13.02 -7.71
CA LEU A 366 8.85 -11.73 -8.37
C LEU A 366 9.26 -11.75 -9.85
N VAL A 367 10.41 -12.37 -10.16
CA VAL A 367 10.87 -12.52 -11.55
C VAL A 367 9.93 -13.45 -12.33
N GLU A 368 9.54 -14.58 -11.75
CA GLU A 368 8.57 -15.50 -12.36
C GLU A 368 7.19 -14.84 -12.56
N TRP A 369 6.72 -14.09 -11.56
CA TRP A 369 5.51 -13.27 -11.69
C TRP A 369 5.64 -12.31 -12.88
N HIS A 370 6.73 -11.56 -12.99
CA HIS A 370 6.93 -10.63 -14.11
C HIS A 370 6.99 -11.33 -15.48
N GLN A 371 7.61 -12.51 -15.57
CA GLN A 371 7.66 -13.30 -16.81
C GLN A 371 6.30 -13.85 -17.24
N THR A 372 5.33 -13.93 -16.33
CA THR A 372 3.98 -14.46 -16.57
C THR A 372 2.91 -13.37 -16.72
N VAL A 373 3.33 -12.12 -16.93
CA VAL A 373 2.44 -11.00 -17.22
C VAL A 373 1.54 -11.31 -18.42
N PRO A 374 0.20 -11.25 -18.27
CA PRO A 374 -0.72 -11.42 -19.39
C PRO A 374 -0.53 -10.32 -20.46
N PRO A 375 -0.90 -10.56 -21.72
CA PRO A 375 -0.79 -9.57 -22.78
C PRO A 375 -1.46 -8.24 -22.43
N LEU A 376 -0.72 -7.15 -22.63
CA LEU A 376 -1.18 -5.79 -22.42
C LEU A 376 -1.81 -5.23 -23.70
N ASP A 377 -2.87 -4.44 -23.55
CA ASP A 377 -3.45 -3.69 -24.66
C ASP A 377 -2.64 -2.41 -24.89
N ALA A 378 -1.86 -2.38 -25.98
CA ALA A 378 -1.07 -1.22 -26.39
C ALA A 378 -1.89 0.06 -26.62
N THR A 379 -3.20 -0.07 -26.84
CA THR A 379 -4.10 1.07 -27.05
C THR A 379 -4.62 1.68 -25.75
N SER A 380 -4.43 1.01 -24.60
CA SER A 380 -4.90 1.52 -23.32
C SER A 380 -4.14 2.79 -22.93
N LYS A 381 -4.92 3.82 -22.61
CA LYS A 381 -4.48 5.12 -22.09
C LYS A 381 -4.46 5.15 -20.57
N LEU A 382 -5.02 4.16 -19.89
CA LEU A 382 -5.11 4.13 -18.42
C LEU A 382 -4.45 2.91 -17.75
N ALA A 383 -4.06 1.89 -18.52
CA ALA A 383 -3.12 0.84 -18.11
C ALA A 383 -1.72 1.11 -18.70
N PRO A 384 -0.72 1.57 -17.90
CA PRO A 384 0.62 1.85 -18.42
C PRO A 384 1.30 0.56 -18.89
N GLN A 385 1.95 0.59 -20.06
CA GLN A 385 2.67 -0.58 -20.60
C GLN A 385 3.82 -1.03 -19.68
N ASN A 386 4.56 -0.05 -19.15
CA ASN A 386 5.68 -0.27 -18.23
C ASN A 386 5.24 -0.48 -16.77
N PHE A 387 3.94 -0.65 -16.49
CA PHE A 387 3.46 -0.78 -15.12
C PHE A 387 4.12 -1.97 -14.39
N PHE A 388 4.19 -3.13 -15.02
CA PHE A 388 4.72 -4.34 -14.40
C PHE A 388 6.25 -4.30 -14.26
N ASP A 389 6.97 -3.68 -15.20
CA ASP A 389 8.41 -3.40 -15.05
C ASP A 389 8.66 -2.50 -13.84
N GLY A 390 7.93 -1.40 -13.76
CA GLY A 390 8.03 -0.46 -12.63
C GLY A 390 7.70 -1.15 -11.31
N ALA A 391 6.64 -1.97 -11.28
CA ALA A 391 6.25 -2.73 -10.10
C ALA A 391 7.35 -3.72 -9.67
N LEU A 392 7.95 -4.48 -10.60
CA LEU A 392 9.03 -5.42 -10.32
C LEU A 392 10.21 -4.70 -9.67
N TYR A 393 10.79 -3.70 -10.34
CA TYR A 393 12.00 -3.06 -9.85
C TYR A 393 11.77 -2.27 -8.57
N MET A 394 10.62 -1.64 -8.39
CA MET A 394 10.31 -0.94 -7.14
C MET A 394 10.15 -1.93 -5.97
N THR A 395 9.58 -3.11 -6.24
CA THR A 395 9.44 -4.17 -5.22
C THR A 395 10.80 -4.81 -4.90
N LEU A 396 11.66 -5.02 -5.89
CA LEU A 396 13.04 -5.49 -5.70
C LEU A 396 13.89 -4.49 -4.92
N VAL A 397 13.79 -3.19 -5.23
CA VAL A 397 14.43 -2.13 -4.43
C VAL A 397 13.99 -2.25 -2.98
N TYR A 398 12.70 -2.44 -2.72
CA TYR A 398 12.21 -2.57 -1.35
C TYR A 398 12.71 -3.84 -0.65
N LEU A 399 12.71 -4.97 -1.36
CA LEU A 399 13.19 -6.26 -0.85
C LEU A 399 14.68 -6.22 -0.48
N PHE A 400 15.51 -5.57 -1.29
CA PHE A 400 16.96 -5.51 -1.11
C PHE A 400 17.46 -4.31 -0.33
N SER A 401 16.59 -3.34 0.00
CA SER A 401 16.96 -2.22 0.85
C SER A 401 17.32 -2.67 2.28
N PRO A 402 18.21 -1.92 2.97
CA PRO A 402 18.49 -2.16 4.38
C PRO A 402 17.20 -2.20 5.21
N SER A 403 17.11 -3.17 6.12
CA SER A 403 15.93 -3.41 6.95
C SER A 403 16.34 -3.98 8.33
N PRO A 404 15.45 -4.00 9.34
CA PRO A 404 15.78 -4.53 10.67
C PRO A 404 16.47 -5.90 10.68
N HIS A 405 16.06 -6.81 9.79
CA HIS A 405 16.65 -8.16 9.67
C HIS A 405 17.89 -8.21 8.76
N PHE A 406 18.13 -7.15 7.98
CA PHE A 406 19.26 -7.00 7.07
C PHE A 406 19.92 -5.61 7.24
N PRO A 407 20.55 -5.32 8.40
CA PRO A 407 21.14 -4.01 8.69
C PRO A 407 22.32 -3.65 7.77
N ASN A 408 23.11 -4.65 7.43
CA ASN A 408 24.33 -4.53 6.65
C ASN A 408 24.21 -5.47 5.45
N LEU A 409 24.29 -4.91 4.25
CA LEU A 409 24.22 -5.67 3.02
C LEU A 409 25.64 -6.05 2.55
N PRO A 410 25.88 -7.29 2.12
CA PRO A 410 27.15 -7.66 1.49
C PRO A 410 27.33 -6.94 0.15
N GLU A 411 28.58 -6.83 -0.32
CA GLU A 411 28.91 -6.10 -1.56
C GLU A 411 28.08 -6.56 -2.77
N ALA A 412 27.88 -7.88 -2.92
CA ALA A 412 27.08 -8.44 -4.01
C ALA A 412 25.62 -7.92 -3.98
N GLU A 413 24.97 -7.92 -2.81
CA GLU A 413 23.60 -7.40 -2.67
C GLU A 413 23.53 -5.87 -2.83
N LEU A 414 24.58 -5.13 -2.45
CA LEU A 414 24.66 -3.70 -2.70
C LEU A 414 24.73 -3.39 -4.20
N ARG A 415 25.45 -4.23 -4.97
CA ARG A 415 25.51 -4.13 -6.43
C ARG A 415 24.15 -4.46 -7.06
N ASP A 416 23.48 -5.51 -6.61
CA ASP A 416 22.11 -5.86 -7.05
C ASP A 416 21.13 -4.73 -6.76
N LEU A 417 21.13 -4.20 -5.53
CA LEU A 417 20.29 -3.07 -5.14
C LEU A 417 20.56 -1.83 -6.00
N ALA A 418 21.82 -1.52 -6.30
CA ALA A 418 22.18 -0.39 -7.15
C ALA A 418 21.65 -0.57 -8.59
N GLN A 419 21.69 -1.80 -9.13
CA GLN A 419 21.12 -2.12 -10.45
C GLN A 419 19.60 -1.97 -10.44
N TYR A 420 18.91 -2.58 -9.47
CA TYR A 420 17.45 -2.48 -9.36
C TYR A 420 16.98 -1.03 -9.18
N ALA A 421 17.67 -0.26 -8.35
CA ALA A 421 17.36 1.14 -8.10
C ALA A 421 17.63 2.01 -9.34
N SER A 422 18.72 1.77 -10.07
CA SER A 422 19.03 2.48 -11.32
C SER A 422 17.94 2.24 -12.36
N ARG A 423 17.52 0.98 -12.52
CA ARG A 423 16.46 0.63 -13.47
C ARG A 423 15.11 1.21 -13.07
N SER A 424 14.79 1.21 -11.76
CA SER A 424 13.58 1.86 -11.23
C SER A 424 13.56 3.37 -11.57
N VAL A 425 14.68 4.08 -11.35
CA VAL A 425 14.80 5.51 -11.67
C VAL A 425 14.63 5.77 -13.18
N GLU A 426 15.20 4.94 -14.04
CA GLU A 426 15.03 5.04 -15.50
C GLU A 426 13.57 4.90 -15.93
N LEU A 427 12.87 3.90 -15.39
CA LEU A 427 11.46 3.66 -15.69
C LEU A 427 10.59 4.85 -15.24
N TYR A 428 10.86 5.40 -14.05
CA TYR A 428 10.18 6.61 -13.59
C TYR A 428 10.48 7.84 -14.46
N ARG A 429 11.73 7.99 -14.93
CA ARG A 429 12.07 9.06 -15.87
C ARG A 429 11.32 8.92 -17.20
N ALA A 430 11.32 7.72 -17.79
CA ALA A 430 10.63 7.45 -19.05
C ALA A 430 9.13 7.73 -18.90
N GLY A 431 8.51 7.16 -17.87
CA GLY A 431 7.09 7.39 -17.58
C GLY A 431 6.76 8.86 -17.31
N PHE A 432 7.64 9.62 -16.65
CA PHE A 432 7.42 11.05 -16.43
C PHE A 432 7.49 11.84 -17.74
N LYS A 433 8.52 11.59 -18.56
CA LYS A 433 8.73 12.24 -19.86
C LYS A 433 7.57 11.98 -20.83
N GLU A 434 7.01 10.77 -20.79
CA GLU A 434 5.90 10.33 -21.65
C GLU A 434 4.51 10.68 -21.08
N GLY A 435 4.44 11.31 -19.90
CA GLY A 435 3.16 11.66 -19.25
C GLY A 435 2.36 10.43 -18.76
N GLN A 436 3.01 9.29 -18.58
CA GLN A 436 2.38 8.04 -18.16
C GLN A 436 2.28 7.87 -16.63
N LEU A 437 2.91 8.75 -15.85
CA LEU A 437 2.79 8.73 -14.39
C LEU A 437 1.51 9.43 -13.93
N ARG A 438 0.58 8.61 -13.42
CA ARG A 438 -0.76 9.08 -13.05
C ARG A 438 -0.96 9.25 -11.54
N PHE A 439 -0.14 8.61 -10.70
CA PHE A 439 -0.34 8.54 -9.24
C PHE A 439 0.83 9.12 -8.45
N TYR A 440 1.04 10.44 -8.54
CA TYR A 440 2.18 11.11 -7.88
C TYR A 440 2.32 10.83 -6.38
N TRP A 441 1.21 10.76 -5.62
CA TRP A 441 1.23 10.40 -4.20
C TRP A 441 1.85 9.00 -3.93
N ARG A 442 1.82 8.10 -4.92
CA ARG A 442 2.43 6.76 -4.86
C ARG A 442 3.81 6.73 -5.51
N THR A 443 4.00 7.43 -6.64
CA THR A 443 5.23 7.36 -7.43
C THR A 443 6.36 8.20 -6.85
N ILE A 444 6.06 9.34 -6.20
CA ILE A 444 7.09 10.18 -5.54
C ILE A 444 7.80 9.42 -4.41
N PRO A 445 7.09 8.80 -3.43
CA PRO A 445 7.76 8.01 -2.39
C PRO A 445 8.57 6.82 -2.94
N ASN A 446 8.12 6.21 -4.04
CA ASN A 446 8.83 5.11 -4.69
C ASN A 446 10.11 5.55 -5.38
N LEU A 447 10.04 6.66 -6.12
CA LEU A 447 11.21 7.23 -6.77
C LEU A 447 12.20 7.70 -5.70
N PHE A 448 11.73 8.36 -4.66
CA PHE A 448 12.53 8.73 -3.49
C PHE A 448 13.28 7.52 -2.91
N ARG A 449 12.57 6.42 -2.63
CA ARG A 449 13.16 5.18 -2.11
C ARG A 449 14.25 4.65 -3.04
N SER A 450 13.99 4.65 -4.36
CA SER A 450 14.95 4.18 -5.36
C SER A 450 16.20 5.07 -5.38
N GLY A 451 16.03 6.39 -5.42
CA GLY A 451 17.16 7.33 -5.35
C GLY A 451 17.94 7.19 -4.04
N ALA A 452 17.26 7.09 -2.91
CA ALA A 452 17.91 6.97 -1.61
C ALA A 452 18.67 5.65 -1.47
N ALA A 453 18.17 4.55 -2.07
CA ALA A 453 18.91 3.30 -2.19
C ALA A 453 20.20 3.49 -3.01
N LEU A 454 20.18 4.24 -4.12
CA LEU A 454 21.40 4.55 -4.89
C LEU A 454 22.43 5.31 -4.05
N VAL A 455 21.99 6.35 -3.35
CA VAL A 455 22.87 7.14 -2.45
C VAL A 455 23.51 6.22 -1.40
N HIS A 456 22.71 5.34 -0.80
CA HIS A 456 23.17 4.37 0.18
C HIS A 456 24.21 3.39 -0.41
N CYS A 457 23.93 2.83 -1.59
CA CYS A 457 24.87 1.93 -2.28
C CYS A 457 26.20 2.63 -2.57
N ILE A 458 26.17 3.84 -3.13
CA ILE A 458 27.39 4.60 -3.46
C ILE A 458 28.23 4.85 -2.21
N LYS A 459 27.62 5.33 -1.12
CA LYS A 459 28.33 5.60 0.13
C LYS A 459 28.93 4.34 0.74
N THR A 460 28.14 3.27 0.81
CA THR A 460 28.55 2.03 1.47
C THR A 460 29.64 1.30 0.69
N LEU A 461 29.52 1.22 -0.64
CA LEU A 461 30.54 0.62 -1.49
C LEU A 461 31.85 1.43 -1.47
N ARG A 462 31.79 2.77 -1.41
CA ARG A 462 32.98 3.62 -1.20
C ARG A 462 33.68 3.33 0.12
N LEU A 463 32.91 3.23 1.21
CA LEU A 463 33.44 2.91 2.54
C LEU A 463 34.06 1.51 2.61
N GLN A 464 33.53 0.55 1.83
CA GLN A 464 34.08 -0.80 1.72
C GLN A 464 35.32 -0.88 0.79
N GLY A 465 35.67 0.19 0.09
CA GLY A 465 36.79 0.20 -0.87
C GLY A 465 36.51 -0.61 -2.13
N ALA A 466 35.23 -0.86 -2.46
CA ALA A 466 34.85 -1.62 -3.64
C ALA A 466 35.25 -0.85 -4.92
N VAL A 467 35.70 -1.59 -5.95
CA VAL A 467 35.99 -1.02 -7.27
C VAL A 467 34.72 -1.07 -8.12
N PHE A 468 34.15 0.10 -8.42
CA PHE A 468 32.97 0.27 -9.28
C PHE A 468 32.94 1.67 -9.90
N ASP A 469 32.29 1.81 -11.06
CA ASP A 469 32.09 3.13 -11.67
C ASP A 469 31.00 3.90 -10.91
N THR A 470 31.42 4.90 -10.13
CA THR A 470 30.48 5.77 -9.41
C THR A 470 29.78 6.76 -10.34
N ASN A 471 30.35 7.06 -11.50
CA ASN A 471 29.84 8.14 -12.36
C ASN A 471 28.46 7.83 -12.92
N ASP A 472 28.21 6.59 -13.35
CA ASP A 472 26.88 6.22 -13.85
C ASP A 472 25.81 6.26 -12.75
N LEU A 473 26.14 5.77 -11.55
CA LEU A 473 25.22 5.80 -10.41
C LEU A 473 24.93 7.25 -9.96
N GLU A 474 25.94 8.13 -9.95
CA GLU A 474 25.75 9.55 -9.66
C GLU A 474 24.87 10.24 -10.70
N LYS A 475 25.02 9.91 -11.98
CA LYS A 475 24.09 10.39 -13.02
C LYS A 475 22.66 9.93 -12.76
N ARG A 476 22.45 8.70 -12.27
CA ARG A 476 21.13 8.19 -11.88
C ARG A 476 20.57 8.90 -10.64
N VAL A 477 21.40 9.30 -9.67
CA VAL A 477 20.97 10.15 -8.55
C VAL A 477 20.50 11.52 -9.04
N THR A 478 21.27 12.19 -9.89
CA THR A 478 20.89 13.49 -10.48
C THR A 478 19.60 13.38 -11.30
N MET A 479 19.44 12.28 -12.03
CA MET A 479 18.22 11.95 -12.75
C MET A 479 17.01 11.83 -11.81
N CYS A 480 17.16 11.12 -10.69
CA CYS A 480 16.13 10.99 -9.66
C CYS A 480 15.70 12.36 -9.11
N SER A 481 16.66 13.23 -8.74
CA SER A 481 16.37 14.59 -8.25
C SER A 481 15.57 15.40 -9.29
N THR A 482 16.01 15.39 -10.55
CA THR A 482 15.33 16.10 -11.64
C THR A 482 13.87 15.66 -11.80
N VAL A 483 13.62 14.35 -11.76
CA VAL A 483 12.26 13.83 -11.89
C VAL A 483 11.42 14.13 -10.65
N LEU A 484 11.98 14.05 -9.44
CA LEU A 484 11.30 14.43 -8.20
C LEU A 484 10.84 15.90 -8.21
N TRP A 485 11.70 16.81 -8.68
CA TRP A 485 11.34 18.22 -8.90
C TRP A 485 10.11 18.35 -9.82
N GLY A 486 10.16 17.70 -10.99
CA GLY A 486 9.05 17.73 -11.95
C GLY A 486 7.75 17.11 -11.40
N MET A 487 7.83 16.06 -10.59
CA MET A 487 6.65 15.46 -9.95
C MET A 487 6.08 16.33 -8.82
N ALA A 488 6.94 16.98 -8.02
CA ALA A 488 6.52 17.83 -6.91
C ALA A 488 5.74 19.06 -7.37
N GLU A 489 6.06 19.62 -8.55
CA GLU A 489 5.27 20.69 -9.17
C GLU A 489 3.82 20.24 -9.48
N ARG A 490 3.63 18.97 -9.87
CA ARG A 490 2.31 18.40 -10.16
C ARG A 490 1.58 17.89 -8.92
N TYR A 491 2.30 17.71 -7.81
CA TYR A 491 1.77 17.24 -6.54
C TYR A 491 2.52 17.92 -5.39
N PRO A 492 2.08 19.13 -4.96
CA PRO A 492 2.79 19.93 -3.97
C PRO A 492 3.13 19.23 -2.65
N PRO A 493 2.29 18.33 -2.08
CA PRO A 493 2.67 17.58 -0.88
C PRO A 493 3.94 16.73 -1.05
N GLY A 494 4.30 16.39 -2.29
CA GLY A 494 5.54 15.68 -2.64
C GLY A 494 6.81 16.52 -2.50
N ALA A 495 6.74 17.83 -2.31
CA ALA A 495 7.91 18.70 -2.13
C ALA A 495 8.80 18.25 -0.95
N SER A 496 8.20 17.74 0.13
CA SER A 496 8.93 17.19 1.28
C SER A 496 9.89 16.05 0.91
N TYR A 497 9.53 15.20 -0.05
CA TYR A 497 10.38 14.12 -0.54
C TYR A 497 11.52 14.66 -1.41
N ARG A 498 11.21 15.63 -2.27
CA ARG A 498 12.21 16.32 -3.11
C ARG A 498 13.28 16.99 -2.25
N ASP A 499 12.87 17.78 -1.26
CA ASP A 499 13.81 18.55 -0.42
C ASP A 499 14.73 17.63 0.37
N ARG A 500 14.18 16.60 1.02
CA ARG A 500 14.96 15.56 1.72
C ARG A 500 15.89 14.79 0.79
N PHE A 501 15.49 14.58 -0.46
CA PHE A 501 16.33 13.88 -1.42
C PHE A 501 17.53 14.73 -1.83
N ASP A 502 17.34 16.02 -2.05
CA ASP A 502 18.43 16.93 -2.41
C ASP A 502 19.44 17.06 -1.25
N GLU A 503 18.99 17.12 0.00
CA GLU A 503 19.86 17.02 1.19
C GLU A 503 20.67 15.72 1.19
N LEU A 504 20.00 14.58 0.96
CA LEU A 504 20.64 13.27 0.91
C LEU A 504 21.67 13.18 -0.23
N ALA A 505 21.32 13.65 -1.42
CA ALA A 505 22.19 13.64 -2.59
C ALA A 505 23.41 14.56 -2.38
N GLY A 506 23.23 15.73 -1.76
CA GLY A 506 24.32 16.66 -1.43
C GLY A 506 25.39 16.02 -0.52
N SER A 507 24.96 15.20 0.44
CA SER A 507 25.86 14.51 1.36
C SER A 507 26.69 13.37 0.73
N MET A 508 26.51 13.06 -0.56
CA MET A 508 27.31 12.05 -1.28
C MET A 508 28.76 12.49 -1.55
N SER A 509 28.96 13.79 -1.76
CA SER A 509 30.27 14.38 -2.08
C SER A 509 31.20 14.46 -0.87
N GLU A 510 30.62 14.44 0.34
CA GLU A 510 31.34 14.61 1.61
C GLU A 510 32.12 13.36 2.07
N VAL A 511 31.88 12.19 1.47
CA VAL A 511 32.58 10.93 1.80
C VAL A 511 33.97 10.85 1.14
N SER A 512 34.54 11.99 0.77
CA SER A 512 35.84 12.09 0.10
C SER A 512 37.00 12.17 1.12
N SER A 513 37.65 11.02 1.35
CA SER A 513 39.02 10.81 1.91
C SER A 513 39.19 10.57 3.42
N PRO A 514 40.05 9.61 3.78
CA PRO A 514 41.43 10.00 4.14
C PRO A 514 42.53 9.36 3.25
N THR A 515 43.34 10.24 2.64
CA THR A 515 44.76 10.11 2.21
C THR A 515 45.31 8.76 1.72
N ASN A 516 45.70 8.65 0.44
CA ASN A 516 47.05 8.96 -0.04
C ASN A 516 47.20 8.63 -1.54
N GLY A 517 47.89 9.52 -2.26
CA GLY A 517 48.04 9.45 -3.71
C GLY A 517 48.90 8.30 -4.20
N LEU A 518 48.61 7.87 -5.43
CA LEU A 518 49.58 7.69 -6.51
C LEU A 518 48.77 7.44 -7.81
N THR A 519 49.02 8.31 -8.77
CA THR A 519 48.56 8.22 -10.15
C THR A 519 49.23 7.04 -10.88
N SER A 520 48.45 6.23 -11.60
CA SER A 520 48.81 5.79 -12.96
C SER A 520 47.63 5.08 -13.62
N GLY A 521 47.36 5.46 -14.87
CA GLY A 521 46.28 4.88 -15.67
C GLY A 521 46.61 3.48 -16.17
N ILE A 522 45.57 2.65 -16.27
CA ILE A 522 45.53 1.48 -17.15
C ILE A 522 44.08 1.35 -17.65
N SER A 523 43.89 1.58 -18.96
CA SER A 523 42.77 1.03 -19.72
C SER A 523 43.11 -0.41 -20.10
N HIS A 524 42.24 -1.37 -19.81
CA HIS A 524 41.69 -2.35 -20.75
C HIS A 524 40.78 -3.35 -20.01
N GLU A 525 39.56 -3.47 -20.55
CA GLU A 525 38.66 -4.63 -20.61
C GLU A 525 38.80 -5.76 -19.57
N LEU A 526 37.73 -5.97 -18.79
CA LEU A 526 37.47 -7.27 -18.17
C LEU A 526 35.99 -7.65 -18.29
N LEU A 527 35.79 -8.75 -19.00
CA LEU A 527 34.56 -9.47 -19.29
C LEU A 527 33.85 -9.91 -17.99
N LEU A 528 32.58 -9.52 -17.85
CA LEU A 528 31.64 -10.17 -16.93
C LEU A 528 30.68 -11.03 -17.74
N ALA A 529 30.78 -12.34 -17.57
CA ALA A 529 29.84 -13.31 -18.11
C ALA A 529 28.79 -13.68 -17.04
N HIS A 530 27.51 -13.39 -17.39
CA HIS A 530 26.25 -14.12 -17.14
C HIS A 530 25.94 -14.56 -15.68
N ASP A 531 24.80 -14.22 -15.07
CA ASP A 531 23.44 -14.24 -15.62
C ASP A 531 22.81 -12.85 -15.79
N VAL A 532 22.65 -12.45 -17.05
CA VAL A 532 21.96 -11.24 -17.47
C VAL A 532 20.55 -11.64 -17.90
N ILE A 533 19.53 -11.11 -17.21
CA ILE A 533 18.18 -11.05 -17.77
C ILE A 533 18.29 -10.19 -19.03
N ALA A 534 17.97 -10.79 -20.19
CA ALA A 534 18.20 -10.16 -21.49
C ALA A 534 17.58 -8.74 -21.57
N PRO A 535 18.30 -7.74 -22.09
CA PRO A 535 17.71 -6.45 -22.40
C PRO A 535 16.79 -6.62 -23.61
N LEU A 536 15.51 -6.26 -23.44
CA LEU A 536 14.57 -6.15 -24.55
C LEU A 536 15.00 -4.99 -25.44
N ASP A 537 15.27 -5.32 -26.70
CA ASP A 537 15.59 -4.41 -27.79
C ASP A 537 14.38 -3.48 -28.03
N LEU A 538 14.58 -2.18 -27.79
CA LEU A 538 13.59 -1.11 -27.96
C LEU A 538 14.15 -0.02 -28.87
N ASP A 539 14.73 -0.42 -30.00
CA ASP A 539 14.98 0.48 -31.13
C ASP A 539 14.13 0.04 -32.33
N ASP A 540 12.89 0.55 -32.38
CA ASP A 540 12.22 1.00 -33.61
C ASP A 540 10.76 1.40 -33.32
N THR A 541 10.55 2.55 -32.67
CA THR A 541 9.32 3.35 -32.90
C THR A 541 9.62 4.84 -32.73
N ALA A 542 10.43 5.39 -33.62
CA ALA A 542 10.28 6.77 -34.00
C ALA A 542 9.07 6.88 -34.94
N THR A 543 8.16 7.82 -34.64
CA THR A 543 7.00 8.31 -35.42
C THR A 543 5.60 7.85 -34.96
N LEU A 544 4.99 8.64 -34.07
CA LEU A 544 3.81 9.49 -34.37
C LEU A 544 3.35 10.16 -33.07
N TRP A 545 3.96 11.32 -32.79
CA TRP A 545 3.31 12.32 -31.96
C TRP A 545 2.12 12.86 -32.75
N THR A 546 0.91 12.43 -32.40
CA THR A 546 -0.26 13.29 -32.52
C THR A 546 -0.74 13.60 -31.11
N THR A 547 -0.26 14.75 -30.64
CA THR A 547 -0.78 15.54 -29.54
C THR A 547 -2.25 15.85 -29.80
N THR A 548 -3.14 14.98 -29.36
CA THR A 548 -4.52 15.37 -29.09
C THR A 548 -4.98 14.58 -27.87
N PRO A 549 -5.28 15.24 -26.73
CA PRO A 549 -6.11 14.59 -25.72
C PRO A 549 -7.38 14.06 -26.41
N PRO A 550 -8.03 13.01 -25.88
CA PRO A 550 -9.34 12.60 -26.41
C PRO A 550 -10.19 13.86 -26.58
N ASN A 551 -10.97 13.98 -27.65
CA ASN A 551 -11.80 15.15 -27.87
C ASN A 551 -12.79 15.22 -26.69
N LEU A 552 -12.41 15.99 -25.67
CA LEU A 552 -13.13 16.06 -24.41
C LEU A 552 -14.35 16.90 -24.67
N ASP A 553 -15.51 16.37 -24.28
CA ASP A 553 -16.75 17.10 -24.43
C ASP A 553 -16.63 18.46 -23.72
N PRO A 554 -16.93 19.58 -24.41
CA PRO A 554 -16.92 20.92 -23.81
C PRO A 554 -17.68 21.01 -22.49
N TRP A 555 -18.69 20.15 -22.31
CA TRP A 555 -19.44 20.01 -21.05
C TRP A 555 -18.54 19.81 -19.82
N ILE A 556 -17.39 19.11 -19.95
CA ILE A 556 -16.47 18.87 -18.83
C ILE A 556 -15.88 20.18 -18.29
N PHE A 557 -15.73 21.19 -19.13
CA PHE A 557 -15.14 22.49 -18.79
C PHE A 557 -16.17 23.53 -18.35
N ASP A 558 -17.45 23.31 -18.64
CA ASP A 558 -18.54 24.25 -18.38
C ASP A 558 -19.48 23.77 -17.26
N GLN A 559 -18.93 23.77 -16.04
CA GLN A 559 -19.60 23.33 -14.80
C GLN A 559 -19.95 24.47 -13.84
N SER A 560 -19.90 25.74 -14.30
CA SER A 560 -20.37 26.89 -13.53
C SER A 560 -21.87 26.90 -13.32
#